data_AF-A0AAD8MD34-F1
#
_entry.id   AF-A0AAD8MD34-F1
#
_cell.length_a   1.000
_cell.length_b   1.000
_cell.length_c   1.000
_cell.angle_alpha   90.00
_cell.angle_beta   90.00
_cell.angle_gamma   90.00
#
_symmetry.space_group_name_H-M   'P 1'
#
loop_
_entity.id
_entity.type
_entity.pdbx_description
1 polymer ?
#
loop_
_entity_poly.entity_id
_entity_poly.type
_entity_poly.pdbx_seq_one_letter_code
_entity_poly.pdbx_strand_id
1 'polypeptide(L)'
;MRVKTHNSPMQFLALLIFLVHSFWAAVSAQETGEPIGYGDVIRKVSAVDSSSKSLFADLQLIKSTSVFGQDIQHLRLTTCFETSDRLRVHITDADHPRWEIPQDILPRPPLPSPKNYLHKPLSNIPTLQSHQLSNPNSDLIFTLLNTTPFSFTITRRSTGDTLFNTQPDAKNPKSKCKY
;
A
#
# COMPACT_ATOMS: atom_id res chain seq x y z
N MET A 1 -54.73 51.44 -6.61
CA MET A 1 -53.44 51.81 -5.99
C MET A 1 -52.39 50.79 -6.40
N ARG A 2 -51.39 51.18 -7.21
CA ARG A 2 -50.33 50.29 -7.68
C ARG A 2 -49.02 50.75 -7.04
N VAL A 3 -48.55 50.04 -6.01
CA VAL A 3 -47.30 50.35 -5.33
C VAL A 3 -46.16 49.98 -6.29
N LYS A 4 -45.47 50.99 -6.82
CA LYS A 4 -44.25 50.82 -7.61
C LYS A 4 -43.09 50.64 -6.64
N THR A 5 -42.64 49.40 -6.46
CA THR A 5 -41.40 49.10 -5.75
C THR A 5 -40.23 49.55 -6.63
N HIS A 6 -39.55 50.62 -6.22
CA HIS A 6 -38.40 51.17 -6.93
C HIS A 6 -37.12 50.46 -6.46
N ASN A 7 -36.75 49.38 -7.14
CA ASN A 7 -35.51 48.65 -6.85
C ASN A 7 -34.32 49.49 -7.36
N SER A 8 -33.49 50.00 -6.45
CA SER A 8 -32.32 50.80 -6.82
C SER A 8 -31.18 49.89 -7.30
N PRO A 9 -30.32 50.35 -8.24
CA PRO A 9 -29.20 49.55 -8.76
C PRO A 9 -28.23 49.07 -7.66
N MET A 10 -28.17 49.79 -6.54
CA MET A 10 -27.40 49.42 -5.35
C MET A 10 -27.91 48.12 -4.68
N GLN A 11 -29.22 47.86 -4.70
CA GLN A 11 -29.79 46.63 -4.12
C GLN A 11 -29.46 45.40 -4.96
N PHE A 12 -29.46 45.53 -6.29
CA PHE A 12 -29.02 44.46 -7.19
C PHE A 12 -27.53 44.14 -7.02
N LEU A 13 -26.69 45.16 -6.88
CA LEU A 13 -25.24 44.98 -6.67
C LEU A 13 -24.95 44.29 -5.33
N ALA A 14 -25.64 44.69 -4.25
CA ALA A 14 -25.50 44.05 -2.94
C ALA A 14 -25.92 42.57 -2.97
N LEU A 15 -26.99 42.24 -3.69
CA LEU A 15 -27.48 40.85 -3.84
C LEU A 15 -26.51 39.99 -4.66
N LEU A 16 -25.87 40.57 -5.69
CA LEU A 16 -24.83 39.93 -6.50
C LEU A 16 -23.56 39.66 -5.67
N ILE A 17 -23.14 40.61 -4.84
CA ILE A 17 -22.00 40.44 -3.92
C ILE A 17 -22.31 39.35 -2.88
N PHE A 18 -23.52 39.32 -2.32
CA PHE A 18 -23.96 38.28 -1.39
C PHE A 18 -23.99 36.89 -2.03
N LEU A 19 -24.50 36.78 -3.27
CA LEU A 19 -24.50 35.54 -4.03
C LEU A 19 -23.08 35.04 -4.30
N VAL A 20 -22.17 35.93 -4.71
CA VAL A 20 -20.75 35.58 -4.94
C VAL A 20 -20.05 35.15 -3.65
N HIS A 21 -20.31 35.82 -2.52
CA HIS A 21 -19.74 35.41 -1.22
C HIS A 21 -20.31 34.07 -0.72
N SER A 22 -21.61 33.83 -0.94
CA SER A 22 -22.23 32.55 -0.58
C SER A 22 -21.71 31.39 -1.45
N PHE A 23 -21.40 31.67 -2.72
CA PHE A 23 -20.80 30.70 -3.63
C PHE A 23 -19.36 30.35 -3.24
N TRP A 24 -18.56 31.34 -2.81
CA TRP A 24 -17.19 31.09 -2.36
C TRP A 24 -17.14 30.33 -1.03
N ALA A 25 -18.07 30.61 -0.11
CA ALA A 25 -18.18 29.87 1.15
C ALA A 25 -18.58 28.40 0.92
N ALA A 26 -19.51 28.12 0.00
CA ALA A 26 -19.96 26.76 -0.31
C ALA A 26 -18.86 25.89 -0.95
N VAL A 27 -17.95 26.48 -1.73
CA VAL A 27 -16.81 25.76 -2.34
C VAL A 27 -15.73 25.39 -1.31
N SER A 28 -15.63 26.14 -0.20
CA SER A 28 -14.69 25.83 0.89
C SER A 28 -15.12 24.68 1.80
N ALA A 29 -16.40 24.30 1.76
CA ALA A 29 -16.99 23.27 2.62
C ALA A 29 -16.93 21.86 2.01
N GLN A 30 -15.91 21.57 1.21
CA GLN A 30 -15.63 20.19 0.80
C GLN A 30 -14.72 19.56 1.85
N GLU A 31 -15.26 18.63 2.65
CA GLU A 31 -14.48 17.77 3.53
C GLU A 31 -13.50 16.93 2.69
N THR A 32 -12.33 17.48 2.38
CA THR A 32 -11.15 16.70 2.00
C THR A 32 -10.35 16.46 3.27
N GLY A 33 -10.85 15.57 4.15
CA GLY A 33 -10.02 15.07 5.24
C GLY A 33 -8.74 14.50 4.65
N GLU A 34 -7.58 14.88 5.20
CA GLU A 34 -6.31 14.45 4.64
C GLU A 34 -6.27 12.92 4.63
N PRO A 35 -5.96 12.32 3.47
CA PRO A 35 -5.29 11.04 3.38
C PRO A 35 -4.58 10.54 4.67
N ILE A 36 -4.95 9.37 5.24
CA ILE A 36 -4.26 8.76 6.39
C ILE A 36 -2.85 8.18 6.07
N GLY A 37 -2.50 8.01 4.80
CA GLY A 37 -1.21 7.47 4.34
C GLY A 37 -1.28 7.00 2.87
N TYR A 38 -0.22 7.14 2.07
CA TYR A 38 -0.31 6.85 0.62
C TYR A 38 0.12 5.45 0.20
N GLY A 39 0.70 4.66 1.12
CA GLY A 39 1.28 3.35 0.86
C GLY A 39 2.65 3.41 0.17
N ASP A 40 3.15 2.26 -0.27
CA ASP A 40 4.51 2.09 -0.81
C ASP A 40 4.52 1.55 -2.24
N VAL A 41 5.63 1.76 -2.95
CA VAL A 41 5.93 1.14 -4.25
C VAL A 41 7.11 0.19 -4.14
N ILE A 42 7.17 -0.80 -5.02
CA ILE A 42 8.29 -1.75 -5.09
C ILE A 42 9.47 -1.06 -5.80
N ARG A 43 10.63 -1.00 -5.13
CA ARG A 43 11.87 -0.46 -5.70
C ARG A 43 12.77 -1.53 -6.27
N LYS A 44 12.86 -2.66 -5.57
CA LYS A 44 13.76 -3.75 -5.94
C LYS A 44 13.16 -5.06 -5.46
N VAL A 45 13.33 -6.11 -6.27
CA VAL A 45 13.00 -7.48 -5.89
C VAL A 45 14.23 -8.35 -6.09
N SER A 46 14.46 -9.25 -5.14
CA SER A 46 15.51 -10.28 -5.23
C SER A 46 14.97 -11.61 -4.73
N ALA A 47 15.35 -12.70 -5.39
CA ALA A 47 15.00 -14.06 -4.99
C ALA A 47 16.23 -14.76 -4.44
N VAL A 48 16.02 -15.64 -3.45
CA VAL A 48 17.08 -16.48 -2.90
C VAL A 48 17.05 -17.83 -3.58
N ASP A 49 18.15 -18.11 -4.28
CA ASP A 49 18.59 -19.37 -4.87
C ASP A 49 17.78 -19.94 -6.06
N SER A 50 18.39 -20.92 -6.74
CA SER A 50 17.80 -21.69 -7.84
C SER A 50 16.63 -22.59 -7.42
N SER A 51 16.37 -22.73 -6.11
CA SER A 51 15.19 -23.38 -5.53
C SER A 51 14.09 -22.41 -5.09
N SER A 52 14.31 -21.08 -5.20
CA SER A 52 13.32 -20.01 -4.98
C SER A 52 12.52 -20.17 -3.69
N LYS A 53 13.21 -20.36 -2.56
CA LYS A 53 12.53 -20.55 -1.26
C LYS A 53 12.14 -19.24 -0.58
N SER A 54 12.76 -18.13 -0.97
CA SER A 54 12.49 -16.82 -0.39
C SER A 54 12.52 -15.70 -1.43
N LEU A 55 11.73 -14.67 -1.19
CA LEU A 55 11.64 -13.45 -1.98
C LEU A 55 11.84 -12.25 -1.04
N PHE A 56 12.64 -11.29 -1.49
CA PHE A 56 12.90 -10.03 -0.79
C PHE A 56 12.47 -8.88 -1.71
N ALA A 57 11.79 -7.90 -1.15
CA ALA A 57 11.51 -6.66 -1.84
C ALA A 57 11.85 -5.46 -0.95
N ASP A 58 12.53 -4.48 -1.54
CA ASP A 58 12.69 -3.16 -0.93
C ASP A 58 11.53 -2.29 -1.44
N LEU A 59 10.80 -1.69 -0.50
CA LEU A 59 9.62 -0.86 -0.74
C LEU A 59 9.94 0.58 -0.34
N GLN A 60 9.35 1.54 -1.06
CA GLN A 60 9.52 2.96 -0.78
C GLN A 60 8.18 3.66 -0.66
N LEU A 61 8.04 4.47 0.38
CA LEU A 61 6.87 5.29 0.63
C LEU A 61 6.57 6.22 -0.56
N ILE A 62 5.31 6.27 -0.98
CA ILE A 62 4.86 7.11 -2.10
C ILE A 62 4.86 8.59 -1.71
N LYS A 63 4.24 8.90 -0.57
CA LYS A 63 4.13 10.25 -0.01
C LYS A 63 3.92 10.15 1.49
N SER A 64 4.63 10.99 2.24
CA SER A 64 4.48 11.06 3.70
C SER A 64 3.23 11.83 4.13
N THR A 65 2.73 11.41 5.28
CA THR A 65 1.65 12.03 6.06
C THR A 65 2.12 12.20 7.50
N SER A 66 1.34 12.93 8.30
CA SER A 66 1.61 13.10 9.73
C SER A 66 0.42 12.70 10.61
N VAL A 67 -0.62 12.10 10.03
CA VAL A 67 -1.90 11.81 10.68
C VAL A 67 -1.71 10.94 11.93
N PHE A 68 -0.81 9.95 11.87
CA PHE A 68 -0.49 9.05 12.99
C PHE A 68 1.00 9.08 13.38
N GLY A 69 1.68 10.19 13.08
CA GLY A 69 3.12 10.33 13.26
C GLY A 69 3.90 10.17 11.96
N GLN A 70 5.22 10.03 12.09
CA GLN A 70 6.13 9.98 10.95
C GLN A 70 6.09 8.61 10.25
N ASP A 71 5.82 8.63 8.94
CA ASP A 71 5.88 7.44 8.10
C ASP A 71 7.31 6.89 7.95
N ILE A 72 7.42 5.55 7.90
CA ILE A 72 8.65 4.84 7.60
C ILE A 72 8.92 4.96 6.09
N GLN A 73 10.10 5.46 5.73
CA GLN A 73 10.40 5.80 4.34
C GLN A 73 10.74 4.57 3.48
N HIS A 74 11.41 3.59 4.10
CA HIS A 74 11.87 2.38 3.43
C HIS A 74 11.44 1.16 4.23
N LEU A 75 10.71 0.27 3.59
CA LEU A 75 10.33 -1.01 4.17
C LEU A 75 11.05 -2.14 3.45
N ARG A 76 11.33 -3.22 4.18
CA ARG A 76 11.81 -4.48 3.65
C ARG A 76 10.75 -5.54 3.84
N LEU A 77 10.27 -6.07 2.72
CA LEU A 77 9.41 -7.25 2.65
C LEU A 77 10.29 -8.49 2.48
N THR A 78 10.13 -9.48 3.35
CA THR A 78 10.74 -10.81 3.24
C THR A 78 9.63 -11.85 3.27
N THR A 79 9.53 -12.64 2.21
CA THR A 79 8.60 -13.76 2.12
C THR A 79 9.39 -15.06 2.01
N CYS A 80 9.07 -16.07 2.81
CA CYS A 80 9.75 -17.37 2.76
C CYS A 80 8.83 -18.52 3.19
N PHE A 81 9.14 -19.72 2.70
CA PHE A 81 8.53 -20.94 3.20
C PHE A 81 9.28 -21.43 4.44
N GLU A 82 8.61 -21.42 5.60
CA GLU A 82 9.16 -22.04 6.81
C GLU A 82 8.97 -23.57 6.77
N THR A 83 7.85 -24.03 6.18
CA THR A 83 7.53 -25.43 5.90
C THR A 83 6.76 -25.53 4.57
N SER A 84 6.37 -26.73 4.13
CA SER A 84 5.51 -26.93 2.95
C SER A 84 4.12 -26.32 3.08
N ASP A 85 3.62 -26.15 4.29
CA ASP A 85 2.28 -25.66 4.62
C ASP A 85 2.29 -24.28 5.30
N ARG A 86 3.47 -23.72 5.57
CA ARG A 86 3.62 -22.42 6.25
C ARG A 86 4.48 -21.46 5.44
N LEU A 87 3.83 -20.44 4.89
CA LEU A 87 4.45 -19.26 4.29
C LEU A 87 4.50 -18.14 5.33
N ARG A 88 5.67 -17.50 5.50
CA ARG A 88 5.83 -16.30 6.32
C ARG A 88 6.02 -15.08 5.43
N VAL A 89 5.23 -14.03 5.71
CA VAL A 89 5.40 -12.68 5.17
C VAL A 89 5.87 -11.79 6.32
N HIS A 90 7.00 -11.11 6.14
CA HIS A 90 7.61 -10.27 7.16
C HIS A 90 7.94 -8.89 6.58
N ILE A 91 7.37 -7.83 7.16
CA ILE A 91 7.58 -6.45 6.72
C ILE A 91 8.24 -5.70 7.87
N THR A 92 9.42 -5.13 7.64
CA THR A 92 10.17 -4.36 8.63
C THR A 92 10.58 -3.02 8.08
N ASP A 93 10.91 -2.10 8.97
CA ASP A 93 11.72 -0.93 8.63
C ASP A 93 13.07 -1.42 8.06
N ALA A 94 13.46 -0.88 6.91
CA ALA A 94 14.69 -1.29 6.22
C ALA A 94 15.95 -0.61 6.80
N ASP A 95 15.77 0.52 7.48
CA ASP A 95 16.83 1.39 7.97
C ASP A 95 17.09 1.20 9.47
N HIS A 96 16.06 0.83 10.24
CA HIS A 96 16.15 0.71 11.70
C HIS A 96 15.49 -0.58 12.23
N PRO A 97 16.09 -1.27 13.21
CA PRO A 97 15.41 -2.37 13.88
C PRO A 97 14.22 -1.84 14.70
N ARG A 98 13.12 -2.58 14.67
CA ARG A 98 11.94 -2.31 15.51
C ARG A 98 11.71 -3.48 16.47
N TRP A 99 10.92 -3.23 17.51
CA TRP A 99 10.60 -4.26 18.49
C TRP A 99 9.92 -5.48 17.83
N GLU A 100 10.50 -6.65 18.05
CA GLU A 100 9.92 -7.94 17.72
C GLU A 100 9.85 -8.80 18.99
N ILE A 101 8.88 -9.72 19.05
CA ILE A 101 8.80 -10.66 20.17
C ILE A 101 10.08 -11.51 20.19
N PRO A 102 10.83 -11.49 21.31
CA PRO A 102 12.07 -12.25 21.48
C PRO A 102 11.90 -13.76 21.23
N GLN A 103 12.96 -14.39 20.73
CA GLN A 103 12.97 -15.81 20.34
C GLN A 103 12.91 -16.77 21.53
N ASP A 104 13.39 -16.35 22.69
CA ASP A 104 13.29 -17.10 23.95
C ASP A 104 11.86 -17.10 24.51
N ILE A 105 11.08 -16.03 24.27
CA ILE A 105 9.67 -15.95 24.65
C ILE A 105 8.79 -16.71 23.64
N LEU A 106 9.04 -16.53 22.33
CA LEU A 106 8.30 -17.20 21.27
C LEU A 106 9.27 -17.73 20.20
N PRO A 107 9.73 -19.00 20.32
CA PRO A 107 10.65 -19.60 19.38
C PRO A 107 10.05 -19.72 17.98
N ARG A 108 10.78 -19.25 16.96
CA ARG A 108 10.38 -19.30 15.55
C ARG A 108 11.59 -19.60 14.65
N PRO A 109 11.40 -20.19 13.46
CA PRO A 109 12.49 -20.33 12.51
C PRO A 109 13.16 -18.98 12.19
N PRO A 110 14.50 -18.97 12.02
CA PRO A 110 15.22 -17.76 11.65
C PRO A 110 14.82 -17.31 10.24
N LEU A 111 14.80 -16.00 10.03
CA LEU A 111 14.56 -15.42 8.72
C LEU A 111 15.78 -15.64 7.80
N PRO A 112 15.54 -15.84 6.50
CA PRO A 112 16.62 -15.88 5.52
C PRO A 112 17.37 -14.54 5.48
N SER A 113 18.70 -14.59 5.53
CA SER A 113 19.55 -13.39 5.58
C SER A 113 20.09 -13.02 4.19
N PRO A 114 19.88 -11.80 3.67
CA PRO A 114 20.26 -11.43 2.30
C PRO A 114 21.78 -11.43 2.01
N LYS A 115 22.64 -11.54 3.03
CA LYS A 115 24.10 -11.36 2.93
C LYS A 115 24.87 -12.51 2.25
N ASN A 116 24.27 -13.68 2.04
CA ASN A 116 24.96 -14.87 1.50
C ASN A 116 24.64 -15.19 0.03
N TYR A 117 24.06 -14.25 -0.73
CA TYR A 117 23.49 -14.60 -2.03
C TYR A 117 24.17 -13.93 -3.20
N LEU A 118 24.41 -14.77 -4.22
CA LEU A 118 24.80 -14.36 -5.55
C LEU A 118 23.80 -13.30 -6.01
N HIS A 119 24.27 -12.06 -6.15
CA HIS A 119 23.54 -10.99 -6.82
C HIS A 119 23.40 -11.39 -8.29
N LYS A 120 22.49 -12.33 -8.59
CA LYS A 120 21.87 -12.35 -9.89
C LYS A 120 20.82 -11.25 -9.79
N PRO A 121 21.05 -10.03 -10.31
CA PRO A 121 19.93 -9.15 -10.55
C PRO A 121 18.94 -10.01 -11.33
N LEU A 122 17.72 -10.15 -10.81
CA LEU A 122 16.63 -10.54 -11.67
C LEU A 122 16.70 -9.47 -12.77
N SER A 123 17.07 -9.92 -13.97
CA SER A 123 17.50 -9.12 -15.11
C SER A 123 16.61 -7.90 -15.30
N ASN A 124 17.06 -6.90 -16.07
CA ASN A 124 16.21 -5.83 -16.62
C ASN A 124 15.09 -6.42 -17.51
N ILE A 125 14.20 -7.22 -16.92
CA ILE A 125 13.00 -7.76 -17.51
C ILE A 125 12.05 -6.57 -17.58
N PRO A 126 11.51 -6.25 -18.76
CA PRO A 126 10.50 -5.22 -18.90
C PRO A 126 9.38 -5.51 -17.89
N THR A 127 9.25 -4.65 -16.88
CA THR A 127 8.09 -4.51 -15.97
C THR A 127 7.27 -5.79 -15.79
N LEU A 128 7.84 -6.81 -15.13
CA LEU A 128 7.03 -7.93 -14.69
C LEU A 128 5.96 -7.33 -13.75
N GLN A 129 4.68 -7.42 -14.12
CA GLN A 129 3.57 -6.87 -13.31
C GLN A 129 3.49 -7.53 -11.93
N SER A 130 4.11 -8.70 -11.78
CA SER A 130 4.13 -9.44 -10.53
C SER A 130 5.38 -10.30 -10.39
N HIS A 131 5.82 -10.58 -9.17
CA HIS A 131 6.87 -11.53 -8.85
C HIS A 131 6.30 -12.66 -8.01
N GLN A 132 6.50 -13.90 -8.43
CA GLN A 132 5.93 -15.07 -7.78
C GLN A 132 6.98 -15.85 -7.00
N LEU A 133 6.57 -16.36 -5.84
CA LEU A 133 7.33 -17.28 -5.01
C LEU A 133 6.50 -18.55 -4.80
N SER A 134 7.07 -19.70 -5.16
CA SER A 134 6.41 -21.01 -5.06
C SER A 134 7.41 -22.10 -4.74
N ASN A 135 6.99 -23.10 -3.95
CA ASN A 135 7.79 -24.27 -3.61
C ASN A 135 7.10 -25.53 -4.18
N PRO A 136 7.80 -26.43 -4.91
CA PRO A 136 7.20 -27.65 -5.47
C PRO A 136 6.41 -28.47 -4.45
N ASN A 137 6.87 -28.50 -3.19
CA ASN A 137 6.26 -29.26 -2.11
C ASN A 137 5.17 -28.49 -1.34
N SER A 138 4.83 -27.27 -1.76
CA SER A 138 3.81 -26.44 -1.12
C SER A 138 2.62 -26.22 -2.03
N ASP A 139 1.43 -26.24 -1.44
CA ASP A 139 0.21 -25.79 -2.10
C ASP A 139 0.08 -24.26 -2.09
N LEU A 140 0.90 -23.53 -1.33
CA LEU A 140 0.82 -22.08 -1.28
C LEU A 140 1.64 -21.45 -2.40
N ILE A 141 1.07 -20.43 -3.03
CA ILE A 141 1.73 -19.56 -4.01
C ILE A 141 1.63 -18.13 -3.49
N PHE A 142 2.76 -17.45 -3.39
CA PHE A 142 2.82 -16.03 -3.08
C PHE A 142 3.08 -15.24 -4.36
N THR A 143 2.31 -14.17 -4.56
CA THR A 143 2.47 -13.28 -5.72
C THR A 143 2.56 -11.84 -5.23
N LEU A 144 3.72 -11.22 -5.39
CA LEU A 144 3.93 -9.79 -5.18
C LEU A 144 3.51 -9.04 -6.44
N LEU A 145 2.64 -8.04 -6.33
CA LEU A 145 2.06 -7.29 -7.43
C LEU A 145 2.66 -5.88 -7.45
N ASN A 146 3.18 -5.48 -8.62
CA ASN A 146 3.74 -4.16 -8.85
C ASN A 146 2.64 -3.15 -9.22
N THR A 147 1.72 -2.96 -8.27
CA THR A 147 0.70 -1.90 -8.29
C THR A 147 1.17 -0.68 -7.51
N THR A 148 0.47 0.44 -7.63
CA THR A 148 0.71 1.64 -6.80
C THR A 148 -0.57 1.96 -6.01
N PRO A 149 -0.60 1.76 -4.68
CA PRO A 149 0.45 1.14 -3.85
C PRO A 149 0.64 -0.35 -4.14
N PHE A 150 1.77 -0.92 -3.69
CA PHE A 150 2.10 -2.33 -3.86
C PHE A 150 1.03 -3.21 -3.22
N SER A 151 0.92 -4.43 -3.72
CA SER A 151 0.04 -5.44 -3.12
C SER A 151 0.63 -6.82 -3.29
N PHE A 152 0.07 -7.80 -2.61
CA PHE A 152 0.40 -9.20 -2.77
C PHE A 152 -0.81 -10.08 -2.50
N THR A 153 -0.75 -11.29 -3.05
CA THR A 153 -1.74 -12.34 -2.82
C THR A 153 -1.07 -13.63 -2.38
N ILE A 154 -1.84 -14.47 -1.68
CA ILE A 154 -1.50 -15.85 -1.37
C ILE A 154 -2.64 -16.71 -1.89
N THR A 155 -2.33 -17.67 -2.77
CA THR A 155 -3.32 -18.57 -3.36
C THR A 155 -2.96 -20.04 -3.08
N ARG A 156 -3.96 -20.91 -3.15
CA ARG A 156 -3.76 -22.35 -3.26
C ARG A 156 -3.44 -22.72 -4.70
N ARG A 157 -2.40 -23.53 -4.92
CA ARG A 157 -2.02 -24.05 -6.22
C ARG A 157 -3.04 -25.05 -6.73
N SER A 158 -3.54 -25.92 -5.85
CA SER A 158 -4.41 -27.03 -6.21
C SER A 158 -5.79 -26.57 -6.68
N THR A 159 -6.34 -25.52 -6.07
CA THR A 159 -7.69 -25.02 -6.37
C THR A 159 -7.71 -23.67 -7.09
N GLY A 160 -6.64 -22.88 -6.98
CA GLY A 160 -6.62 -21.49 -7.42
C GLY A 160 -7.28 -20.51 -6.44
N ASP A 161 -7.79 -20.99 -5.30
CA ASP A 161 -8.45 -20.13 -4.31
C ASP A 161 -7.49 -19.10 -3.73
N THR A 162 -7.96 -17.85 -3.61
CA THR A 162 -7.21 -16.79 -2.93
C THR A 162 -7.45 -16.87 -1.43
N LEU A 163 -6.39 -17.15 -0.67
CA LEU A 163 -6.41 -17.21 0.79
C LEU A 163 -6.16 -15.85 1.43
N PHE A 164 -5.36 -15.02 0.75
CA PHE A 164 -5.03 -13.68 1.22
C PHE A 164 -4.89 -12.74 0.03
N ASN A 165 -5.47 -11.55 0.13
CA ASN A 165 -5.39 -10.51 -0.90
C ASN A 165 -5.27 -9.14 -0.25
N THR A 166 -4.24 -8.39 -0.64
CA THR A 166 -4.02 -7.00 -0.17
C THR A 166 -4.26 -5.95 -1.25
N GLN A 167 -4.75 -6.35 -2.43
CA GLN A 167 -5.13 -5.39 -3.45
C GLN A 167 -6.24 -4.47 -2.92
N PRO A 168 -6.18 -3.15 -3.17
CA PRO A 168 -7.27 -2.25 -2.85
C PRO A 168 -8.53 -2.70 -3.58
N ASP A 169 -9.60 -3.03 -2.85
CA ASP A 169 -10.85 -3.42 -3.50
C ASP A 169 -11.48 -2.18 -4.18
N ALA A 170 -11.65 -2.29 -5.50
CA ALA A 170 -12.16 -1.23 -6.34
C ALA A 170 -13.67 -1.00 -6.17
N LYS A 171 -14.42 -1.99 -5.67
CA LYS A 171 -15.89 -1.97 -5.53
C LYS A 171 -16.34 -1.41 -4.18
N ASN A 172 -15.48 -1.43 -3.18
CA ASN A 172 -15.74 -0.79 -1.90
C ASN A 172 -14.88 0.49 -1.76
N PRO A 173 -15.47 1.69 -1.89
CA PRO A 173 -14.72 2.94 -1.74
C PRO A 173 -14.19 3.17 -0.31
N LYS A 174 -14.53 2.31 0.67
CA LYS A 174 -13.92 2.25 2.01
C LYS A 174 -12.80 1.19 2.15
N SER A 175 -12.66 0.25 1.22
CA SER A 175 -11.54 -0.72 1.17
C SER A 175 -10.36 -0.22 0.36
N LYS A 176 -10.59 0.76 -0.51
CA LYS A 176 -9.60 1.82 -0.61
C LYS A 176 -9.57 2.41 0.78
N CYS A 177 -8.55 2.10 1.58
CA CYS A 177 -8.16 3.03 2.61
C CYS A 177 -8.22 4.40 1.93
N LYS A 178 -9.06 5.31 2.44
CA LYS A 178 -9.08 6.69 1.95
C LYS A 178 -7.74 7.24 2.40
N TYR A 179 -6.77 6.92 1.54
CA TYR A 179 -5.36 7.02 1.76
C TYR A 179 -4.99 8.42 1.80
#